data_AF-A0A522F690-F1
#
_entry.id   AF-A0A522F690-F1
#
_cell.length_a   1.000
_cell.length_b   1.000
_cell.length_c   1.000
_cell.angle_alpha   90.00
_cell.angle_beta   90.00
_cell.angle_gamma   90.00
#
_symmetry.space_group_name_H-M   'P 1'
#
loop_
_entity.id
_entity.type
_entity.pdbx_description
1 polymer ?
#
loop_
_entity_poly.entity_id
_entity_poly.type
_entity_poly.pdbx_seq_one_letter_code
_entity_poly.pdbx_strand_id
1 'polypeptide(L)'
;MNKFLILLFIAFLFCFHAAAQNVFSSEEDLKKQANKLFEEEEFGKAYPLFSQLLSLYPKDARYNYKFGTCLLFASNDKEKATPYIEYA
;
A
#
# COMPACT_ATOMS: atom_id res chain seq x y z
N MET A 1 26.63 -28.86 21.08
CA MET A 1 25.17 -29.02 20.96
C MET A 1 24.44 -27.69 20.85
N ASN A 2 24.71 -26.71 21.72
CA ASN A 2 23.99 -25.42 21.76
C ASN A 2 24.19 -24.56 20.49
N LYS A 3 25.38 -24.57 19.86
CA LYS A 3 25.63 -23.81 18.62
C LYS A 3 24.83 -24.33 17.42
N PHE A 4 24.59 -25.63 17.37
CA PHE A 4 23.78 -26.27 16.31
C PHE A 4 22.29 -25.96 16.46
N LEU A 5 21.80 -25.93 17.70
CA LEU A 5 20.44 -25.50 18.02
C LEU A 5 20.20 -24.01 17.70
N ILE A 6 21.19 -23.14 17.96
CA ILE A 6 21.12 -21.71 17.60
C ILE A 6 21.07 -21.52 16.08
N LEU A 7 21.85 -22.29 15.32
CA LEU A 7 21.83 -22.25 13.84
C LEU A 7 20.48 -22.70 13.26
N LEU A 8 19.85 -23.73 13.83
CA LEU A 8 18.51 -24.17 13.44
C LEU A 8 17.43 -23.11 13.74
N PHE A 9 17.56 -22.39 14.86
CA PHE A 9 16.63 -21.33 15.24
C PHE A 9 16.74 -20.11 14.31
N ILE A 10 17.95 -19.74 13.88
CA ILE A 10 18.19 -18.66 12.91
C ILE A 10 17.67 -19.04 11.52
N ALA A 11 17.81 -20.30 11.10
CA ALA A 11 17.28 -20.77 9.82
C ALA A 11 15.73 -20.77 9.79
N PHE A 12 15.08 -21.06 10.92
CA PHE A 12 13.61 -21.01 11.03
C PHE A 12 13.05 -19.59 10.94
N LEU A 13 13.80 -18.58 11.40
CA LEU A 13 13.41 -17.16 11.32
C LEU A 13 13.46 -16.58 9.89
N PHE A 14 14.14 -17.25 8.95
CA PHE A 14 14.24 -16.83 7.54
C PHE A 14 13.06 -17.29 6.65
N CYS A 15 12.14 -18.10 7.16
CA CYS A 15 10.98 -18.61 6.37
C CYS A 15 9.79 -17.65 6.30
N PHE A 16 9.80 -16.57 7.08
CA PHE A 16 8.77 -15.54 7.02
C PHE A 16 9.38 -14.28 6.46
N HIS A 17 9.09 -13.96 5.20
CA HIS A 17 8.83 -12.61 4.67
C HIS A 17 9.01 -12.58 3.15
N ALA A 18 8.04 -13.14 2.43
CA ALA A 18 7.80 -12.80 1.02
C ALA A 18 6.36 -13.11 0.61
N ALA A 19 5.37 -12.58 1.35
CA ALA A 19 3.99 -12.55 0.88
C ALA A 19 3.71 -11.25 0.13
N ALA A 20 4.49 -10.96 -0.91
CA ALA A 20 4.06 -10.03 -1.96
C ALA A 20 3.21 -10.82 -2.96
N GLN A 21 2.08 -11.36 -2.49
CA GLN A 21 1.12 -11.98 -3.39
C GLN A 21 0.36 -10.82 -4.05
N ASN A 22 0.54 -10.64 -5.36
CA ASN A 22 -0.29 -9.72 -6.13
C ASN A 22 -1.75 -10.15 -5.96
N VAL A 23 -2.48 -9.45 -5.08
CA VAL A 23 -3.88 -9.74 -4.72
C VAL A 23 -4.80 -9.64 -5.94
N PHE A 24 -4.38 -8.91 -6.97
CA PHE A 24 -5.14 -8.65 -8.18
C PHE A 24 -4.58 -9.40 -9.39
N SER A 25 -5.49 -9.97 -10.17
CA SER A 25 -5.21 -10.66 -11.44
C SER A 25 -4.69 -9.73 -12.55
N SER A 26 -5.00 -8.44 -12.47
CA SER A 26 -4.53 -7.42 -13.41
C SER A 26 -4.46 -6.04 -12.76
N GLU A 27 -3.71 -5.12 -13.36
CA GLU A 27 -3.69 -3.71 -12.94
C GLU A 27 -5.08 -3.05 -13.09
N GLU A 28 -5.86 -3.44 -14.10
CA GLU A 28 -7.23 -2.94 -14.26
C GLU A 28 -8.15 -3.38 -13.12
N ASP A 29 -8.00 -4.62 -12.64
CA ASP A 29 -8.74 -5.09 -11.46
C ASP A 29 -8.34 -4.30 -10.20
N LEU A 30 -7.04 -4.01 -10.04
CA LEU A 30 -6.52 -3.15 -8.98
C LEU A 30 -7.14 -1.75 -9.04
N LYS A 31 -7.14 -1.10 -10.22
CA LYS A 31 -7.73 0.23 -10.44
C LYS A 31 -9.22 0.22 -10.12
N LYS A 32 -9.95 -0.78 -10.61
CA LYS A 32 -11.40 -0.92 -10.39
C LYS A 32 -11.71 -1.05 -8.89
N GLN A 33 -10.97 -1.90 -8.18
CA GLN A 33 -11.16 -2.08 -6.75
C GLN A 33 -10.77 -0.82 -5.95
N ALA A 34 -9.66 -0.17 -6.30
CA ALA A 34 -9.22 1.07 -5.65
C ALA A 34 -10.27 2.18 -5.79
N ASN A 35 -10.80 2.38 -7.01
CA ASN A 35 -11.83 3.38 -7.27
C ASN A 35 -13.14 3.04 -6.56
N LYS A 36 -13.57 1.77 -6.58
CA LYS A 36 -14.76 1.33 -5.84
C LYS A 36 -14.65 1.66 -4.35
N LEU A 37 -13.55 1.29 -3.70
CA LEU A 37 -13.34 1.58 -2.28
C LEU A 37 -13.28 3.09 -1.99
N PHE A 38 -12.73 3.87 -2.93
CA PHE A 38 -12.70 5.32 -2.81
C PHE A 38 -14.11 5.94 -2.86
N GLU A 39 -14.93 5.49 -3.80
CA GLU A 39 -16.33 5.92 -3.97
C GLU A 39 -17.20 5.49 -2.79
N GLU A 40 -16.88 4.35 -2.17
CA GLU A 40 -17.49 3.87 -0.92
C GLU A 40 -16.94 4.57 0.34
N GLU A 41 -16.04 5.55 0.19
CA GLU A 41 -15.36 6.28 1.29
C GLU A 41 -14.57 5.37 2.25
N GLU A 42 -14.25 4.15 1.81
CA GLU A 42 -13.45 3.17 2.53
C GLU A 42 -11.95 3.49 2.38
N PHE A 43 -11.58 4.72 2.77
CA PHE A 43 -10.26 5.32 2.54
C PHE A 43 -9.10 4.49 3.13
N GLY A 44 -9.32 3.83 4.26
CA GLY A 44 -8.33 2.93 4.86
C GLY A 44 -8.02 1.71 3.99
N LYS A 45 -9.02 1.19 3.27
CA LYS A 45 -8.84 0.06 2.33
C LYS A 45 -8.34 0.53 0.97
N ALA A 46 -8.74 1.73 0.53
CA ALA A 46 -8.30 2.33 -0.73
C ALA A 46 -6.83 2.78 -0.68
N TYR A 47 -6.36 3.26 0.47
CA TYR A 47 -4.99 3.75 0.72
C TYR A 47 -3.88 2.84 0.16
N PRO A 48 -3.78 1.55 0.53
CA PRO A 48 -2.71 0.69 0.03
C PRO A 48 -2.79 0.46 -1.48
N LEU A 49 -3.99 0.49 -2.08
CA LEU A 49 -4.16 0.29 -3.52
C LEU A 49 -3.73 1.52 -4.31
N PHE A 50 -4.09 2.73 -3.87
CA PHE A 50 -3.57 3.96 -4.48
C PHE A 50 -2.08 4.16 -4.22
N SER A 51 -1.54 3.68 -3.09
CA SER A 51 -0.09 3.67 -2.87
C SER A 51 0.63 2.83 -3.93
N GLN A 52 0.08 1.68 -4.30
CA GLN A 52 0.63 0.82 -5.36
C GLN A 52 0.48 1.49 -6.74
N LEU A 53 -0.67 2.07 -7.05
CA LEU A 53 -0.87 2.75 -8.34
C LEU A 53 0.04 3.97 -8.47
N LEU A 54 0.22 4.74 -7.40
CA LEU A 54 1.11 5.90 -7.39
C LEU A 54 2.59 5.51 -7.52
N SER A 55 3.01 4.36 -6.97
CA SER A 55 4.41 3.91 -7.14
C SER A 55 4.72 3.52 -8.59
N LEU A 56 3.73 2.98 -9.31
CA LEU A 56 3.83 2.70 -10.75
C LEU A 56 3.75 3.96 -11.60
N TYR A 57 2.93 4.93 -11.18
CA TYR A 57 2.64 6.15 -11.93
C TYR A 57 2.82 7.40 -11.06
N PRO A 58 4.07 7.71 -10.63
CA PRO A 58 4.34 8.75 -9.63
C PRO A 58 3.91 10.15 -10.06
N LYS A 59 3.77 10.39 -11.37
CA LYS A 59 3.40 11.69 -11.94
C LYS A 59 1.92 11.84 -12.30
N ASP A 60 1.10 10.80 -12.12
CA ASP A 60 -0.34 10.90 -12.41
C ASP A 60 -1.01 11.73 -11.30
N ALA A 61 -1.51 12.90 -11.66
CA ALA A 61 -2.18 13.82 -10.75
C ALA A 61 -3.41 13.19 -10.07
N ARG A 62 -4.14 12.29 -10.75
CA ARG A 62 -5.33 11.64 -10.19
C ARG A 62 -4.94 10.66 -9.10
N TYR A 63 -3.85 9.92 -9.27
CA TYR A 63 -3.36 9.02 -8.22
C TYR A 63 -2.78 9.80 -7.04
N ASN A 64 -2.10 10.91 -7.28
CA ASN A 64 -1.66 11.81 -6.21
C ASN A 64 -2.86 12.35 -5.40
N TYR A 65 -3.90 12.85 -6.08
CA TYR A 65 -5.13 13.33 -5.44
C TYR A 65 -5.79 12.23 -4.60
N LYS A 66 -6.04 11.05 -5.18
CA LYS A 66 -6.75 9.96 -4.49
C LYS A 66 -5.92 9.38 -3.35
N PHE A 67 -4.61 9.24 -3.52
CA PHE A 67 -3.71 8.82 -2.47
C PHE A 67 -3.66 9.84 -1.32
N GLY A 68 -3.50 11.13 -1.64
CA GLY A 68 -3.52 12.22 -0.66
C GLY A 68 -4.85 12.28 0.10
N THR A 69 -5.98 12.10 -0.59
CA THR A 69 -7.30 12.03 0.03
C THR A 69 -7.40 10.83 0.98
N CYS A 70 -6.91 9.66 0.56
CA CYS A 70 -6.88 8.48 1.43
C CYS A 70 -6.03 8.74 2.68
N LEU A 71 -4.86 9.36 2.55
CA LEU A 71 -4.03 9.77 3.69
C LEU A 71 -4.78 10.73 4.62
N LEU A 72 -5.47 11.73 4.07
CA LEU A 72 -6.19 12.74 4.84
C LEU A 72 -7.26 12.14 5.75
N PHE A 73 -7.95 11.09 5.29
CA PHE A 73 -9.05 10.46 6.02
C PHE A 73 -8.66 9.21 6.80
N ALA A 74 -7.62 8.48 6.39
CA ALA A 74 -7.20 7.23 7.03
C ALA A 74 -5.98 7.37 7.95
N SER A 75 -5.21 8.46 7.86
CA SER A 75 -4.02 8.69 8.70
C SER A 75 -4.36 9.45 9.98
N ASN A 76 -3.65 9.10 11.07
CA ASN A 76 -3.63 9.91 12.29
C ASN A 76 -2.88 11.24 12.11
N ASP A 77 -1.95 11.26 11.15
CA ASP A 77 -1.14 12.41 10.79
C ASP A 77 -1.54 12.89 9.40
N LYS A 78 -2.40 13.91 9.38
CA LYS A 78 -3.06 14.43 8.17
C LYS A 78 -2.15 15.31 7.32
N GLU A 79 -1.11 15.90 7.92
CA GLU A 79 -0.18 16.78 7.21
C GLU A 79 0.60 16.04 6.13
N LYS A 80 0.75 14.72 6.29
CA LYS A 80 1.34 13.85 5.26
C LYS A 80 0.57 13.81 3.95
N ALA A 81 -0.70 14.21 3.93
CA ALA A 81 -1.50 14.28 2.71
C ALA A 81 -1.13 15.49 1.83
N THR A 82 -0.71 16.60 2.44
CA THR A 82 -0.45 17.88 1.79
C THR A 82 0.42 17.77 0.52
N PRO A 83 1.61 17.15 0.53
CA PRO A 83 2.45 17.10 -0.67
C PRO A 83 1.81 16.37 -1.86
N TYR A 84 0.89 15.44 -1.60
CA TYR A 84 0.20 14.69 -2.65
C TYR A 84 -1.02 15.45 -3.19
N ILE A 85 -1.71 16.19 -2.33
CA ILE A 85 -2.84 17.04 -2.73
C ILE A 85 -2.33 18.25 -3.50
N GLU A 86 -1.22 18.87 -3.09
CA GLU A 86 -0.61 20.01 -3.78
C GLU A 86 0.00 19.65 -5.15
N TYR A 87 0.43 18.41 -5.32
CA TYR A 87 0.93 17.93 -6.61
C TYR A 87 -0.19 17.80 -7.66
N ALA A 88 -1.39 17.42 -7.22
CA ALA A 88 -2.50 17.06 -8.10
C ALA A 88 -3.19 18.27 -8.74
#